data_AF-A0A9P2ZRF3-F1
#
_entry.id   AF-A0A9P2ZRF3-F1
#
_cell.length_a   1.000
_cell.length_b   1.000
_cell.length_c   1.000
_cell.angle_alpha   90.00
_cell.angle_beta   90.00
_cell.angle_gamma   90.00
#
_symmetry.space_group_name_H-M   'P 1'
#
loop_
_entity.id
_entity.type
_entity.pdbx_description
1 polymer ?
#
loop_
_entity_poly.entity_id
_entity_poly.type
_entity_poly.pdbx_seq_one_letter_code
_entity_poly.pdbx_strand_id
1 'polypeptide(L)'
;MLRARFRLLATTAALLVGCLPLATALSEYDTLAIVNEFAENFIAPNNLRVAQGINSTLFSEDVYGTADVSTNFDGRELSTPARTHSEYLFGLFVETANDPTDPSPFGSPISYNVTAAVVEHQTIATSVKFEFWYDVLNRSFPIQIDAYFLVNDQGEISQYDVSFRRWAWATDVIIPLLIPYMADRINTTSTNATFVLQQYASDKVCRAAVQNCNGTNLQYDNYDDCMSFLAAKPIGEWYRMGEDNLLCRQLHVPMVPLRPDVHCPHIGPSGGDMCIPRDYDQVVLESHFPIGWLAPKYITAENADEVSSIEATNNVP
;
A
#
# COMPACT_ATOMS: atom_id res chain seq x y z
N MET A 1 21.41 1.78 -86.31
CA MET A 1 20.36 2.53 -85.59
C MET A 1 19.82 1.64 -84.46
N LEU A 2 19.87 2.21 -83.25
CA LEU A 2 19.45 1.78 -81.91
C LEU A 2 19.01 0.33 -81.59
N ARG A 3 19.76 -0.28 -80.67
CA ARG A 3 19.33 -1.34 -79.73
C ARG A 3 18.49 -0.71 -78.61
N ALA A 4 17.28 -1.23 -78.35
CA ALA A 4 16.51 -0.90 -77.14
C ALA A 4 16.67 -2.01 -76.10
N ARG A 5 17.28 -1.67 -74.96
CA ARG A 5 17.36 -2.48 -73.75
C ARG A 5 16.13 -2.16 -72.89
N PHE A 6 15.29 -3.14 -72.58
CA PHE A 6 14.32 -3.01 -71.48
C PHE A 6 14.88 -3.72 -70.24
N ARG A 7 15.09 -2.93 -69.19
CA ARG A 7 15.57 -3.37 -67.88
C ARG A 7 14.40 -3.96 -67.09
N LEU A 8 14.58 -5.17 -66.56
CA LEU A 8 13.75 -5.72 -65.49
C LEU A 8 13.94 -4.84 -64.24
N LEU A 9 12.87 -4.21 -63.74
CA LEU A 9 12.85 -3.64 -62.39
C LEU A 9 12.57 -4.80 -61.42
N ALA A 10 13.58 -5.18 -60.65
CA ALA A 10 13.38 -5.99 -59.45
C ALA A 10 12.98 -5.05 -58.31
N THR A 11 11.70 -5.05 -57.94
CA THR A 11 11.23 -4.43 -56.70
C THR A 11 11.60 -5.34 -55.53
N THR A 12 12.67 -5.00 -54.81
CA THR A 12 12.98 -5.57 -53.50
C THR A 12 11.94 -5.08 -52.50
N ALA A 13 10.97 -5.94 -52.16
CA ALA A 13 10.14 -5.75 -50.98
C ALA A 13 11.01 -6.00 -49.74
N ALA A 14 11.45 -4.92 -49.09
CA ALA A 14 12.06 -5.01 -47.78
C ALA A 14 10.96 -5.36 -46.78
N LEU A 15 10.92 -6.62 -46.33
CA LEU A 15 10.22 -6.99 -45.10
C LEU A 15 10.92 -6.27 -43.95
N LEU A 16 10.36 -5.13 -43.53
CA LEU A 16 10.56 -4.61 -42.18
C LEU A 16 9.86 -5.59 -41.24
N VAL A 17 10.59 -6.63 -40.83
CA VAL A 17 10.27 -7.33 -39.58
C VAL A 17 10.52 -6.31 -38.49
N GLY A 18 9.46 -5.62 -38.07
CA GLY A 18 9.50 -4.85 -36.85
C GLY A 18 9.84 -5.82 -35.73
N CYS A 19 11.08 -5.73 -35.24
CA CYS A 19 11.42 -6.30 -33.94
C CYS A 19 10.54 -5.53 -32.96
N LEU A 20 9.39 -6.10 -32.58
CA LEU A 20 8.72 -5.68 -31.36
C LEU A 20 9.80 -5.73 -30.26
N PRO A 21 9.98 -4.67 -29.46
CA PRO A 21 10.89 -4.76 -28.33
C PRO A 21 10.41 -5.94 -27.49
N LEU A 22 11.23 -7.00 -27.42
CA LEU A 22 11.01 -8.06 -26.47
C LEU A 22 11.17 -7.40 -25.11
N ALA A 23 10.06 -7.10 -24.44
CA ALA A 23 10.07 -6.71 -23.04
C ALA A 23 10.91 -7.76 -22.30
N THR A 24 12.07 -7.35 -21.80
CA THR A 24 13.04 -8.27 -21.23
C THR A 24 12.46 -8.83 -19.95
N ALA A 25 12.37 -10.16 -19.86
CA ALA A 25 12.05 -10.82 -18.60
C ALA A 25 13.07 -10.38 -17.53
N LEU A 26 12.58 -10.09 -16.32
CA LEU A 26 13.43 -9.78 -15.18
C LEU A 26 14.35 -10.95 -14.89
N SER A 27 15.61 -10.66 -14.54
CA SER A 27 16.46 -11.70 -13.98
C SER A 27 16.07 -12.00 -12.53
N GLU A 28 16.51 -13.16 -12.04
CA GLU A 28 16.38 -13.51 -10.62
C GLU A 28 17.07 -12.46 -9.71
N TYR A 29 18.17 -11.86 -10.18
CA TYR A 29 18.89 -10.81 -9.44
C TYR A 29 18.11 -9.50 -9.39
N ASP A 30 17.51 -9.08 -10.51
CA ASP A 30 16.67 -7.87 -10.55
C ASP A 30 15.45 -8.05 -9.64
N THR A 31 14.84 -9.24 -9.67
CA THR A 31 13.73 -9.61 -8.79
C THR A 31 14.10 -9.44 -7.32
N LEU A 32 15.25 -10.00 -6.90
CA LEU A 32 15.71 -9.89 -5.52
C LEU A 32 16.04 -8.44 -5.14
N ALA A 33 16.63 -7.66 -6.05
CA ALA A 33 16.92 -6.25 -5.79
C ALA A 33 15.64 -5.44 -5.53
N ILE A 34 14.62 -5.62 -6.36
CA ILE A 34 13.32 -4.93 -6.21
C ILE A 34 12.63 -5.33 -4.89
N VAL A 35 12.61 -6.63 -4.57
CA VAL A 35 11.99 -7.12 -3.32
C VAL A 35 12.74 -6.59 -2.09
N ASN A 36 14.08 -6.56 -2.14
CA ASN A 36 14.88 -6.03 -1.05
C ASN A 36 14.69 -4.52 -0.90
N GLU A 37 14.67 -3.74 -1.99
CA GLU A 37 14.41 -2.30 -1.93
C GLU A 37 13.01 -2.01 -1.36
N PHE A 38 12.00 -2.75 -1.79
CA PHE A 38 10.65 -2.67 -1.23
C PHE A 38 10.66 -2.92 0.29
N ALA A 39 11.30 -4.01 0.74
CA ALA A 39 11.36 -4.34 2.16
C ALA A 39 12.21 -3.36 2.99
N GLU A 40 13.33 -2.88 2.45
CA GLU A 40 14.21 -1.91 3.11
C GLU A 40 13.54 -0.56 3.31
N ASN A 41 12.64 -0.16 2.43
CA ASN A 41 11.90 1.08 2.54
C ASN A 41 10.86 1.07 3.68
N PHE A 42 10.53 -0.09 4.27
CA PHE A 42 9.73 -0.15 5.51
C PHE A 42 10.53 0.16 6.78
N ILE A 43 11.86 0.05 6.74
CA ILE A 43 12.72 0.13 7.93
C ILE A 43 13.34 1.53 8.06
N ALA A 44 13.44 2.02 9.29
CA ALA A 44 14.10 3.29 9.58
C ALA A 44 15.63 3.23 9.34
N PRO A 45 16.25 4.30 8.80
CA PRO A 45 15.67 5.60 8.45
C PRO A 45 15.14 5.70 7.01
N ASN A 46 15.11 4.61 6.24
CA ASN A 46 14.67 4.65 4.83
C ASN A 46 13.20 5.02 4.70
N ASN A 47 12.34 4.47 5.55
CA ASN A 47 10.91 4.79 5.58
C ASN A 47 10.64 6.30 5.76
N LEU A 48 11.40 6.97 6.64
CA LEU A 48 11.35 8.41 6.85
C LEU A 48 11.73 9.17 5.57
N ARG A 49 12.86 8.78 4.96
CA ARG A 49 13.36 9.41 3.74
C ARG A 49 12.38 9.27 2.57
N VAL A 50 11.76 8.10 2.45
CA VAL A 50 10.82 7.81 1.36
C VAL A 50 9.46 8.46 1.61
N ALA A 51 8.94 8.43 2.83
CA ALA A 51 7.69 9.10 3.19
C ALA A 51 7.78 10.63 3.08
N GLN A 52 8.96 11.22 3.31
CA GLN A 52 9.22 12.66 3.15
C GLN A 52 9.69 13.03 1.74
N GLY A 53 10.04 12.04 0.92
CA GLY A 53 10.68 12.24 -0.38
C GLY A 53 9.69 12.22 -1.52
N ILE A 54 9.79 13.19 -2.42
CA ILE A 54 8.93 13.28 -3.63
C ILE A 54 9.46 12.38 -4.78
N ASN A 55 10.63 11.76 -4.62
CA ASN A 55 11.39 11.11 -5.70
C ASN A 55 11.63 9.60 -5.45
N SER A 56 10.61 8.85 -5.04
CA SER A 56 10.75 7.39 -5.02
C SER A 56 10.96 6.87 -6.44
N THR A 57 12.06 6.15 -6.67
CA THR A 57 12.34 5.45 -7.94
C THR A 57 11.80 4.02 -7.94
N LEU A 58 11.22 3.56 -6.82
CA LEU A 58 10.74 2.19 -6.67
C LEU A 58 9.42 1.95 -7.41
N PHE A 59 8.50 2.92 -7.41
CA PHE A 59 7.17 2.80 -8.03
C PHE A 59 7.11 3.57 -9.34
N SER A 60 6.25 3.20 -10.32
CA SER A 60 5.99 3.98 -11.55
C SER A 60 5.08 5.18 -11.28
N GLU A 61 5.03 6.24 -12.13
CA GLU A 61 4.29 7.51 -11.85
C GLU A 61 2.78 7.27 -11.68
N ASP A 62 2.31 6.26 -12.38
CA ASP A 62 0.94 5.81 -12.55
C ASP A 62 0.69 4.48 -11.83
N VAL A 63 1.44 4.17 -10.77
CA VAL A 63 1.32 2.89 -10.06
C VAL A 63 -0.10 2.62 -9.52
N TYR A 64 -0.58 1.39 -9.68
CA TYR A 64 -1.83 0.91 -9.07
C TYR A 64 -1.50 -0.04 -7.92
N GLY A 65 -2.05 0.24 -6.74
CA GLY A 65 -1.70 -0.46 -5.52
C GLY A 65 -2.91 -0.91 -4.73
N THR A 66 -2.81 -2.05 -4.06
CA THR A 66 -3.78 -2.48 -3.04
C THR A 66 -3.06 -2.98 -1.80
N ALA A 67 -3.65 -2.72 -0.63
CA ALA A 67 -3.29 -3.39 0.60
C ALA A 67 -4.56 -4.02 1.22
N ASP A 68 -4.56 -5.33 1.41
CA ASP A 68 -5.75 -6.13 1.77
C ASP A 68 -6.47 -5.66 3.03
N VAL A 69 -5.72 -5.20 4.03
CA VAL A 69 -6.27 -4.71 5.29
C VAL A 69 -6.83 -3.29 5.20
N SER A 70 -6.59 -2.55 4.12
CA SER A 70 -7.04 -1.17 3.94
C SER A 70 -7.81 -0.96 2.63
N THR A 71 -7.17 -0.41 1.60
CA THR A 71 -7.79 0.09 0.38
C THR A 71 -6.84 0.02 -0.81
N ASN A 72 -7.36 0.46 -1.94
CA ASN A 72 -6.65 0.75 -3.16
C ASN A 72 -5.98 2.12 -3.11
N PHE A 73 -4.86 2.25 -3.82
CA PHE A 73 -4.03 3.44 -3.95
C PHE A 73 -3.68 3.61 -5.45
N ASP A 74 -3.92 4.79 -6.05
CA ASP A 74 -3.55 5.10 -7.46
C ASP A 74 -2.61 6.31 -7.66
N GLY A 75 -1.54 6.12 -8.43
CA GLY A 75 -0.49 7.10 -8.80
C GLY A 75 0.67 7.23 -7.79
N ARG A 76 1.93 7.26 -8.25
CA ARG A 76 3.16 7.33 -7.42
C ARG A 76 3.08 8.40 -6.36
N GLU A 77 2.96 9.63 -6.85
CA GLU A 77 3.05 10.90 -6.15
C GLU A 77 2.62 11.97 -7.19
N LEU A 78 1.51 12.70 -6.95
CA LEU A 78 1.23 14.04 -7.53
C LEU A 78 1.07 14.21 -9.07
N SER A 79 -0.06 13.77 -9.62
CA SER A 79 -0.73 14.52 -10.71
C SER A 79 -2.11 15.07 -10.33
N THR A 80 -2.62 14.71 -9.15
CA THR A 80 -3.82 15.31 -8.53
C THR A 80 -3.62 15.50 -7.02
N PRO A 81 -4.32 16.46 -6.37
CA PRO A 81 -4.05 16.88 -4.99
C PRO A 81 -4.34 15.85 -3.87
N ALA A 82 -4.44 14.54 -4.15
CA ALA A 82 -5.06 13.61 -3.20
C ALA A 82 -4.35 12.27 -2.93
N ARG A 83 -3.28 11.85 -3.62
CA ARG A 83 -2.75 10.48 -3.43
C ARG A 83 -1.21 10.36 -3.50
N THR A 84 -0.62 9.61 -2.57
CA THR A 84 0.85 9.41 -2.38
C THR A 84 1.18 8.02 -1.85
N HIS A 85 1.71 7.15 -2.71
CA HIS A 85 1.86 5.72 -2.39
C HIS A 85 3.02 5.43 -1.45
N SER A 86 4.09 6.19 -1.62
CA SER A 86 5.30 6.03 -0.81
C SER A 86 5.00 6.42 0.64
N GLU A 87 4.17 7.45 0.82
CA GLU A 87 3.71 7.89 2.13
C GLU A 87 2.74 6.89 2.78
N TYR A 88 1.84 6.28 2.01
CA TYR A 88 0.91 5.29 2.57
C TYR A 88 1.56 3.99 3.02
N LEU A 89 2.45 3.42 2.20
CA LEU A 89 3.10 2.15 2.52
C LEU A 89 4.17 2.33 3.60
N PHE A 90 4.99 3.39 3.51
CA PHE A 90 6.16 3.55 4.36
C PHE A 90 5.95 4.57 5.49
N GLY A 91 5.07 5.55 5.31
CA GLY A 91 4.77 6.59 6.30
C GLY A 91 3.98 6.09 7.51
N LEU A 92 3.28 4.95 7.41
CA LEU A 92 2.55 4.35 8.53
C LEU A 92 3.43 4.11 9.76
N PHE A 93 4.70 3.78 9.55
CA PHE A 93 5.66 3.44 10.61
C PHE A 93 6.60 4.60 10.99
N VAL A 94 6.33 5.80 10.48
CA VAL A 94 7.18 6.98 10.72
C VAL A 94 6.96 7.54 12.13
N GLU A 95 5.72 7.63 12.60
CA GLU A 95 5.46 8.16 13.95
C GLU A 95 5.86 7.21 15.07
N THR A 96 5.79 5.90 14.86
CA THR A 96 6.23 4.90 15.85
C THR A 96 7.72 4.99 16.13
N ALA A 97 8.51 5.57 15.21
CA ALA A 97 9.92 5.87 15.41
C ALA A 97 10.16 7.17 16.23
N ASN A 98 9.16 8.05 16.34
CA ASN A 98 9.30 9.37 16.96
C ASN A 98 8.84 9.43 18.43
N ASP A 99 7.89 8.58 18.84
CA ASP A 99 7.46 8.45 20.26
C ASP A 99 7.61 7.00 20.73
N PRO A 100 8.75 6.63 21.35
CA PRO A 100 8.97 5.26 21.85
C PRO A 100 8.09 4.91 23.06
N THR A 101 7.34 5.87 23.61
CA THR A 101 6.40 5.64 24.71
C THR A 101 4.97 5.40 24.23
N ASP A 102 4.71 5.57 22.93
CA ASP A 102 3.38 5.37 22.38
C ASP A 102 3.03 3.88 22.31
N PRO A 103 1.95 3.42 22.96
CA PRO A 103 1.47 2.05 22.85
C PRO A 103 0.70 1.83 21.54
N SER A 104 1.30 2.22 20.42
CA SER A 104 0.72 2.12 19.09
C SER A 104 0.37 0.65 18.78
N PRO A 105 -0.80 0.39 18.16
CA PRO A 105 -1.13 -0.95 17.65
C PRO A 105 -0.21 -1.36 16.48
N PHE A 106 0.53 -0.41 15.91
CA PHE A 106 1.53 -0.64 14.88
C PHE A 106 2.92 -0.52 15.50
N GLY A 107 3.71 -1.59 15.41
CA GLY A 107 5.12 -1.59 15.80
C GLY A 107 6.02 -1.05 14.67
N SER A 108 7.30 -0.87 14.97
CA SER A 108 8.30 -0.41 14.01
C SER A 108 9.01 -1.59 13.35
N PRO A 109 9.01 -1.73 12.01
CA PRO A 109 9.82 -2.74 11.33
C PRO A 109 11.31 -2.51 11.59
N ILE A 110 12.02 -3.53 12.09
CA ILE A 110 13.47 -3.44 12.43
C ILE A 110 14.35 -4.37 11.62
N SER A 111 13.80 -5.45 11.08
CA SER A 111 14.50 -6.37 10.19
C SER A 111 13.51 -7.12 9.33
N TYR A 112 14.00 -7.72 8.24
CA TYR A 112 13.19 -8.53 7.35
C TYR A 112 13.97 -9.75 6.85
N ASN A 113 13.22 -10.74 6.36
CA ASN A 113 13.75 -11.90 5.67
C ASN A 113 12.82 -12.25 4.50
N VAL A 114 13.35 -12.27 3.28
CA VAL A 114 12.63 -12.73 2.09
C VAL A 114 12.54 -14.25 2.15
N THR A 115 11.32 -14.78 2.29
CA THR A 115 11.09 -16.22 2.47
C THR A 115 10.61 -16.93 1.21
N ALA A 116 10.09 -16.18 0.24
CA ALA A 116 9.78 -16.67 -1.09
C ALA A 116 9.92 -15.53 -2.10
N ALA A 117 10.39 -15.83 -3.30
CA ALA A 117 10.35 -14.97 -4.46
C ALA A 117 10.27 -15.84 -5.71
N VAL A 118 9.26 -15.62 -6.54
CA VAL A 118 9.11 -16.24 -7.86
C VAL A 118 8.87 -15.14 -8.88
N VAL A 119 9.38 -15.33 -10.08
CA VAL A 119 9.27 -14.37 -11.16
C VAL A 119 8.76 -15.06 -12.43
N GLU A 120 7.80 -14.42 -13.08
CA GLU A 120 7.31 -14.78 -14.41
C GLU A 120 7.32 -13.50 -15.26
N HIS A 121 8.27 -13.41 -16.19
CA HIS A 121 8.52 -12.20 -16.97
C HIS A 121 8.76 -10.94 -16.12
N GLN A 122 7.73 -10.11 -15.92
CA GLN A 122 7.79 -8.86 -15.16
C GLN A 122 6.92 -8.92 -13.89
N THR A 123 6.31 -10.08 -13.64
CA THR A 123 5.47 -10.32 -12.49
C THR A 123 6.31 -11.01 -11.43
N ILE A 124 6.37 -10.41 -10.25
CA ILE A 124 7.03 -10.97 -9.07
C ILE A 124 5.94 -11.38 -8.09
N ALA A 125 6.02 -12.58 -7.53
CA ALA A 125 5.29 -12.93 -6.33
C ALA A 125 6.29 -13.23 -5.20
N THR A 126 6.13 -12.57 -4.05
CA THR A 126 7.07 -12.64 -2.95
C THR A 126 6.38 -12.76 -1.60
N SER A 127 7.12 -13.29 -0.62
CA SER A 127 6.71 -13.32 0.78
C SER A 127 7.86 -12.88 1.66
N VAL A 128 7.65 -11.80 2.41
CA VAL A 128 8.64 -11.19 3.30
C VAL A 128 8.14 -11.27 4.74
N LYS A 129 9.00 -11.76 5.64
CA LYS A 129 8.73 -11.76 7.08
C LYS A 129 9.53 -10.66 7.74
N PHE A 130 8.84 -9.75 8.39
CA PHE A 130 9.41 -8.64 9.14
C PHE A 130 9.37 -8.93 10.64
N GLU A 131 10.36 -8.43 11.37
CA GLU A 131 10.28 -8.29 12.82
C GLU A 131 9.83 -6.87 13.16
N PHE A 132 8.72 -6.75 13.87
CA PHE A 132 8.17 -5.48 14.33
C PHE A 132 8.49 -5.30 15.81
N TRP A 133 9.21 -4.23 16.14
CA TRP A 133 9.56 -3.85 17.50
C TRP A 133 8.46 -2.99 18.15
N TYR A 134 8.14 -3.30 19.40
CA TYR A 134 7.22 -2.52 20.23
C TYR A 134 7.95 -2.07 21.49
N ASP A 135 8.35 -0.80 21.54
CA ASP A 135 9.14 -0.23 22.63
C ASP A 135 8.49 -0.41 24.00
N VAL A 136 7.18 -0.11 24.12
CA VAL A 136 6.44 -0.24 25.39
C VAL A 136 6.36 -1.68 25.91
N LEU A 137 6.43 -2.67 25.00
CA LEU A 137 6.43 -4.10 25.34
C LEU A 137 7.85 -4.67 25.48
N ASN A 138 8.87 -3.92 25.05
CA ASN A 138 10.27 -4.34 25.01
C ASN A 138 10.46 -5.71 24.33
N ARG A 139 9.78 -5.94 23.19
CA ARG A 139 9.86 -7.18 22.42
C ARG A 139 9.47 -6.97 20.96
N SER A 140 9.86 -7.92 20.11
CA SER A 140 9.41 -8.00 18.72
C SER A 140 8.30 -9.02 18.50
N PHE A 141 7.58 -8.85 17.39
CA PHE A 141 6.63 -9.82 16.84
C PHE A 141 6.86 -9.99 15.33
N PRO A 142 6.78 -11.21 14.80
CA PRO A 142 6.90 -11.47 13.37
C PRO A 142 5.61 -11.10 12.64
N ILE A 143 5.72 -10.30 11.58
CA ILE A 143 4.63 -9.95 10.66
C ILE A 143 5.01 -10.40 9.26
N GLN A 144 4.10 -11.08 8.56
CA GLN A 144 4.33 -11.56 7.21
C GLN A 144 3.54 -10.72 6.21
N ILE A 145 4.24 -10.25 5.17
CA ILE A 145 3.66 -9.51 4.05
C ILE A 145 3.92 -10.32 2.78
N ASP A 146 2.85 -10.67 2.09
CA ASP A 146 2.93 -11.28 0.78
C ASP A 146 2.59 -10.24 -0.27
N ALA A 147 3.26 -10.27 -1.41
CA ALA A 147 3.05 -9.27 -2.44
C ALA A 147 3.14 -9.85 -3.85
N TYR A 148 2.29 -9.34 -4.74
CA TYR A 148 2.48 -9.40 -6.18
C TYR A 148 2.95 -8.04 -6.68
N PHE A 149 3.95 -8.02 -7.55
CA PHE A 149 4.43 -6.82 -8.22
C PHE A 149 4.42 -7.00 -9.72
N LEU A 150 3.97 -5.98 -10.45
CA LEU A 150 4.23 -5.84 -11.88
C LEU A 150 5.29 -4.76 -12.04
N VAL A 151 6.34 -5.07 -12.79
CA VAL A 151 7.49 -4.18 -12.99
C VAL A 151 7.54 -3.71 -14.44
N ASN A 152 7.69 -2.41 -14.66
CA ASN A 152 7.81 -1.84 -16.00
C ASN A 152 9.22 -2.03 -16.59
N ASP A 153 9.42 -1.63 -17.85
CA ASP A 153 10.72 -1.74 -18.52
C ASP A 153 11.82 -0.86 -17.90
N GLN A 154 11.44 0.10 -17.04
CA GLN A 154 12.36 0.95 -16.28
C GLN A 154 12.79 0.32 -14.94
N GLY A 155 12.25 -0.85 -14.58
CA GLY A 155 12.54 -1.52 -13.30
C GLY A 155 11.72 -0.99 -12.13
N GLU A 156 10.67 -0.21 -12.39
CA GLU A 156 9.78 0.35 -11.37
C GLU A 156 8.54 -0.53 -11.18
N ILE A 157 8.06 -0.65 -9.95
CA ILE A 157 6.79 -1.32 -9.62
C ILE A 157 5.63 -0.46 -10.15
N SER A 158 4.94 -0.93 -11.19
CA SER A 158 3.79 -0.27 -11.79
C SER A 158 2.44 -0.81 -11.31
N GLN A 159 2.41 -2.01 -10.75
CA GLN A 159 1.27 -2.49 -9.96
C GLN A 159 1.74 -3.28 -8.75
N TYR A 160 1.02 -3.18 -7.64
CA TYR A 160 1.23 -4.07 -6.51
C TYR A 160 -0.08 -4.51 -5.85
N ASP A 161 -0.11 -5.75 -5.38
CA ASP A 161 -1.13 -6.25 -4.46
C ASP A 161 -0.44 -6.82 -3.23
N VAL A 162 -0.69 -6.22 -2.07
CA VAL A 162 -0.03 -6.56 -0.82
C VAL A 162 -1.04 -7.13 0.17
N SER A 163 -0.70 -8.28 0.77
CA SER A 163 -1.48 -8.89 1.84
C SER A 163 -0.70 -9.02 3.14
N PHE A 164 -1.25 -8.49 4.23
CA PHE A 164 -0.75 -8.73 5.58
C PHE A 164 -1.25 -10.09 6.07
N ARG A 165 -0.51 -11.14 5.71
CA ARG A 165 -0.89 -12.52 6.02
C ARG A 165 -1.05 -12.72 7.52
N ARG A 166 -2.26 -13.13 7.94
CA ARG A 166 -2.66 -13.41 9.33
C ARG A 166 -2.64 -12.18 10.25
N TRP A 167 -2.82 -10.98 9.69
CA TRP A 167 -2.86 -9.74 10.49
C TRP A 167 -3.89 -9.75 11.63
N ALA A 168 -5.10 -10.27 11.37
CA ALA A 168 -6.13 -10.43 12.40
C ALA A 168 -5.63 -11.26 13.61
N TRP A 169 -4.90 -12.34 13.33
CA TRP A 169 -4.33 -13.15 14.42
C TRP A 169 -3.15 -12.45 15.11
N ALA A 170 -2.30 -11.73 14.37
CA ALA A 170 -1.24 -10.95 14.99
C ALA A 170 -1.81 -9.93 15.99
N THR A 171 -2.91 -9.26 15.63
CA THR A 171 -3.58 -8.27 16.49
C THR A 171 -4.32 -8.92 17.67
N ASP A 172 -4.90 -10.12 17.52
CA ASP A 172 -5.43 -10.90 18.67
C ASP A 172 -4.36 -11.18 19.74
N VAL A 173 -3.09 -11.26 19.35
CA VAL A 173 -1.96 -11.49 20.27
C VAL A 173 -1.42 -10.18 20.83
N ILE A 174 -1.22 -9.18 19.98
CA ILE A 174 -0.47 -7.96 20.33
C ILE A 174 -1.36 -6.97 21.09
N ILE A 175 -2.60 -6.73 20.63
CA ILE A 175 -3.46 -5.68 21.18
C ILE A 175 -3.75 -5.89 22.68
N PRO A 176 -4.10 -7.10 23.17
CA PRO A 176 -4.32 -7.31 24.61
C PRO A 176 -3.10 -6.97 25.48
N LEU A 177 -1.89 -7.11 24.95
CA LEU A 177 -0.65 -6.76 25.67
C LEU A 177 -0.47 -5.23 25.75
N LEU A 178 -0.97 -4.49 24.76
CA LEU A 178 -0.90 -3.03 24.70
C LEU A 178 -1.97 -2.34 25.54
N ILE A 179 -3.14 -2.97 25.75
CA ILE A 179 -4.28 -2.37 26.48
C ILE A 179 -3.89 -1.72 27.82
N PRO A 180 -3.08 -2.34 28.71
CA PRO A 180 -2.69 -1.70 29.97
C PRO A 180 -1.89 -0.40 29.76
N TYR A 181 -1.03 -0.36 28.74
CA TYR A 181 -0.24 0.82 28.38
C TYR A 181 -1.10 1.90 27.72
N MET A 182 -2.04 1.49 26.86
CA MET A 182 -3.05 2.40 26.30
C MET A 182 -3.89 3.05 27.42
N ALA A 183 -4.28 2.27 28.44
CA ALA A 183 -5.04 2.78 29.59
C ALA A 183 -4.26 3.82 30.40
N ASP A 184 -2.96 3.55 30.66
CA ASP A 184 -2.06 4.50 31.32
C ASP A 184 -1.90 5.79 30.49
N ARG A 185 -1.72 5.66 29.17
CA ARG A 185 -1.56 6.80 28.25
C ARG A 185 -2.76 7.74 28.25
N ILE A 186 -3.98 7.21 28.34
CA ILE A 186 -5.21 8.01 28.45
C ILE A 186 -5.64 8.28 29.90
N ASN A 187 -4.79 7.96 30.88
CA ASN A 187 -5.02 8.17 32.31
C ASN A 187 -6.37 7.58 32.80
N THR A 188 -6.68 6.35 32.39
CA THR A 188 -7.89 5.61 32.84
C THR A 188 -7.53 4.39 33.67
N THR A 189 -8.42 4.04 34.60
CA THR A 189 -8.33 2.80 35.40
C THR A 189 -9.24 1.69 34.88
N SER A 190 -9.91 1.91 33.73
CA SER A 190 -10.78 0.93 33.11
C SER A 190 -10.01 -0.33 32.70
N THR A 191 -10.57 -1.49 33.01
CA THR A 191 -10.06 -2.80 32.54
C THR A 191 -10.81 -3.32 31.31
N ASN A 192 -11.79 -2.56 30.80
CA ASN A 192 -12.53 -2.92 29.60
C ASN A 192 -11.67 -2.60 28.36
N ALA A 193 -11.12 -3.65 27.73
CA ALA A 193 -10.23 -3.52 26.57
C ALA A 193 -10.86 -2.76 25.40
N THR A 194 -12.14 -3.02 25.08
CA THR A 194 -12.86 -2.33 24.00
C THR A 194 -12.95 -0.83 24.28
N PHE A 195 -13.31 -0.45 25.52
CA PHE A 195 -13.36 0.95 25.91
C PHE A 195 -11.99 1.62 25.84
N VAL A 196 -10.95 0.97 26.37
CA VAL A 196 -9.59 1.52 26.37
C VAL A 196 -9.10 1.73 24.94
N LEU A 197 -9.28 0.74 24.06
CA LEU A 197 -8.90 0.84 22.65
C LEU A 197 -9.63 1.98 21.95
N GLN A 198 -10.96 2.08 22.11
CA GLN A 198 -11.77 3.16 21.54
C GLN A 198 -11.25 4.54 21.99
N GLN A 199 -11.02 4.72 23.29
CA GLN A 199 -10.60 6.00 23.84
C GLN A 199 -9.18 6.37 23.42
N TYR A 200 -8.24 5.43 23.46
CA TYR A 200 -6.88 5.65 23.00
C TYR A 200 -6.81 6.01 21.51
N ALA A 201 -7.49 5.25 20.66
CA ALA A 201 -7.53 5.53 19.22
C ALA A 201 -8.20 6.89 18.93
N SER A 202 -9.28 7.22 19.64
CA SER A 202 -9.95 8.53 19.51
C SER A 202 -9.05 9.68 19.95
N ASP A 203 -8.37 9.55 21.09
CA ASP A 203 -7.43 10.56 21.60
C ASP A 203 -6.30 10.82 20.59
N LYS A 204 -5.70 9.76 20.03
CA LYS A 204 -4.67 9.86 18.99
C LYS A 204 -5.16 10.64 17.77
N VAL A 205 -6.33 10.28 17.24
CA VAL A 205 -6.93 10.97 16.09
C VAL A 205 -7.22 12.43 16.41
N CYS A 206 -7.86 12.71 17.55
CA CYS A 206 -8.26 14.07 17.90
C CYS A 206 -7.08 14.99 18.21
N ARG A 207 -6.01 14.48 18.82
CA ARG A 207 -4.76 15.24 18.99
C ARG A 207 -4.14 15.58 17.64
N ALA A 208 -4.03 14.61 16.73
CA ALA A 208 -3.48 14.84 15.41
C ALA A 208 -4.31 15.88 14.62
N ALA A 209 -5.64 15.77 14.68
CA ALA A 209 -6.55 16.71 14.05
C ALA A 209 -6.36 18.14 14.59
N VAL A 210 -6.42 18.34 15.91
CA VAL A 210 -6.32 19.67 16.51
C VAL A 210 -4.94 20.30 16.30
N GLN A 211 -3.89 19.49 16.22
CA GLN A 211 -2.52 19.99 16.03
C GLN A 211 -2.23 20.41 14.59
N ASN A 212 -2.75 19.66 13.61
CA ASN A 212 -2.28 19.76 12.22
C ASN A 212 -3.38 20.17 11.22
N CYS A 213 -4.66 19.97 11.54
CA CYS A 213 -5.78 20.19 10.63
C CYS A 213 -6.40 21.57 10.83
N ASN A 214 -5.80 22.57 10.17
CA ASN A 214 -6.12 23.98 10.38
C ASN A 214 -6.61 24.64 9.08
N GLY A 215 -7.28 25.79 9.18
CA GLY A 215 -7.71 26.56 8.00
C GLY A 215 -8.67 25.77 7.12
N THR A 216 -8.35 25.58 5.84
CA THR A 216 -9.15 24.78 4.91
C THR A 216 -9.16 23.28 5.23
N ASN A 217 -8.22 22.83 6.07
CA ASN A 217 -8.10 21.43 6.47
C ASN A 217 -8.81 21.15 7.80
N LEU A 218 -9.50 22.12 8.40
CA LEU A 218 -10.20 21.95 9.67
C LEU A 218 -11.25 20.83 9.58
N GLN A 219 -11.15 19.83 10.45
CA GLN A 219 -12.05 18.66 10.46
C GLN A 219 -13.07 18.69 11.60
N TYR A 220 -12.70 19.32 12.71
CA TYR A 220 -13.50 19.42 13.93
C TYR A 220 -13.36 20.82 14.51
N ASP A 221 -14.40 21.33 15.15
CA ASP A 221 -14.38 22.66 15.77
C ASP A 221 -13.38 22.70 16.94
N ASN A 222 -13.28 21.61 17.71
CA ASN A 222 -12.32 21.44 18.78
C ASN A 222 -12.13 19.95 19.14
N TYR A 223 -11.27 19.70 20.13
CA TYR A 223 -10.94 18.36 20.62
C TYR A 223 -12.15 17.58 21.15
N ASP A 224 -13.04 18.23 21.91
CA ASP A 224 -14.18 17.57 22.55
C ASP A 224 -15.24 17.15 21.53
N ASP A 225 -15.44 17.96 20.48
CA ASP A 225 -16.32 17.61 19.36
C ASP A 225 -15.77 16.41 18.58
N CYS A 226 -14.45 16.37 18.36
CA CYS A 226 -13.79 15.21 17.77
C CYS A 226 -13.98 13.94 18.62
N MET A 227 -13.72 14.02 19.93
CA MET A 227 -13.88 12.88 20.84
C MET A 227 -15.33 12.39 20.87
N SER A 228 -16.29 13.31 20.85
CA SER A 228 -17.72 12.97 20.82
C SER A 228 -18.11 12.26 19.52
N PHE A 229 -17.61 12.72 18.38
CA PHE A 229 -17.84 12.07 17.09
C PHE A 229 -17.23 10.67 17.05
N LEU A 230 -15.96 10.54 17.44
CA LEU A 230 -15.24 9.26 17.39
C LEU A 230 -15.74 8.25 18.42
N ALA A 231 -16.26 8.69 19.58
CA ALA A 231 -16.89 7.79 20.54
C ALA A 231 -18.11 7.04 19.98
N ALA A 232 -18.78 7.59 18.96
CA ALA A 232 -19.89 6.96 18.26
C ALA A 232 -19.46 6.13 17.03
N LYS A 233 -18.20 6.25 16.60
CA LYS A 233 -17.68 5.51 15.45
C LYS A 233 -17.34 4.07 15.88
N PRO A 234 -17.72 3.04 15.11
CA PRO A 234 -17.27 1.67 15.39
C PRO A 234 -15.74 1.59 15.39
N ILE A 235 -15.15 0.78 16.28
CA ILE A 235 -13.71 0.49 16.25
C ILE A 235 -13.32 -0.01 14.86
N GLY A 236 -14.07 -0.99 14.35
CA GLY A 236 -13.73 -1.72 13.14
C GLY A 236 -12.99 -3.01 13.46
N GLU A 237 -12.75 -3.80 12.43
CA GLU A 237 -12.00 -5.04 12.50
C GLU A 237 -10.58 -4.81 11.96
N TRP A 238 -9.58 -5.46 12.53
CA TRP A 238 -8.17 -5.28 12.13
C TRP A 238 -7.89 -5.66 10.68
N TYR A 239 -8.73 -6.50 10.07
CA TYR A 239 -8.65 -6.88 8.66
C TYR A 239 -9.54 -6.02 7.75
N ARG A 240 -10.14 -4.93 8.27
CA ARG A 240 -11.02 -4.00 7.55
C ARG A 240 -10.71 -2.54 7.91
N MET A 241 -9.43 -2.19 7.97
CA MET A 241 -8.94 -0.85 8.32
C MET A 241 -9.02 0.17 7.17
N GLY A 242 -9.73 -0.13 6.07
CA GLY A 242 -10.03 0.83 5.00
C GLY A 242 -11.49 1.27 4.96
N GLU A 243 -12.30 0.88 5.93
CA GLU A 243 -13.72 1.25 5.98
C GLU A 243 -13.98 2.45 6.87
N ASP A 244 -15.23 2.92 6.93
CA ASP A 244 -15.65 4.01 7.81
C ASP A 244 -15.70 3.58 9.29
N ASN A 245 -14.51 3.42 9.87
CA ASN A 245 -14.31 3.04 11.26
C ASN A 245 -13.16 3.83 11.91
N LEU A 246 -12.95 3.61 13.20
CA LEU A 246 -11.94 4.31 13.98
C LEU A 246 -10.52 3.82 13.66
N LEU A 247 -10.34 2.52 13.41
CA LEU A 247 -9.03 1.96 13.06
C LEU A 247 -8.50 2.53 11.75
N CYS A 248 -9.36 2.75 10.75
CA CYS A 248 -8.98 3.46 9.52
C CYS A 248 -8.46 4.86 9.85
N ARG A 249 -9.21 5.64 10.63
CA ARG A 249 -8.77 7.00 11.00
C ARG A 249 -7.47 7.00 11.77
N GLN A 250 -7.27 6.04 12.68
CA GLN A 250 -6.03 5.87 13.41
C GLN A 250 -4.85 5.50 12.48
N LEU A 251 -5.08 4.68 11.45
CA LEU A 251 -4.09 4.32 10.43
C LEU A 251 -3.53 5.57 9.73
N HIS A 252 -4.36 6.59 9.52
CA HIS A 252 -3.97 7.83 8.85
C HIS A 252 -3.19 8.83 9.72
N VAL A 253 -3.28 8.71 11.06
CA VAL A 253 -2.66 9.66 12.01
C VAL A 253 -1.18 9.92 11.72
N PRO A 254 -0.32 8.90 11.50
CA PRO A 254 1.11 9.11 11.29
C PRO A 254 1.48 10.00 10.09
N MET A 255 0.59 10.11 9.11
CA MET A 255 0.85 10.85 7.87
C MET A 255 0.25 12.26 7.90
N VAL A 256 -0.61 12.57 8.86
CA VAL A 256 -1.20 13.91 9.04
C VAL A 256 -0.14 15.01 9.14
N PRO A 257 0.91 14.92 9.98
CA PRO A 257 1.92 15.99 10.05
C PRO A 257 2.78 16.09 8.79
N LEU A 258 2.83 15.05 7.94
CA LEU A 258 3.60 15.05 6.70
C LEU A 258 2.86 15.88 5.63
N ARG A 259 1.56 15.61 5.43
CA ARG A 259 0.72 16.30 4.44
C ARG A 259 -0.72 16.49 4.93
N PRO A 260 -0.98 17.54 5.74
CA PRO A 260 -2.30 17.76 6.34
C PRO A 260 -3.42 17.95 5.31
N ASP A 261 -3.13 18.55 4.15
CA ASP A 261 -4.12 18.78 3.09
C ASP A 261 -4.71 17.50 2.49
N VAL A 262 -3.94 16.42 2.52
CA VAL A 262 -4.41 15.09 2.08
C VAL A 262 -4.98 14.29 3.24
N HIS A 263 -4.29 14.21 4.38
CA HIS A 263 -4.67 13.27 5.45
C HIS A 263 -5.71 13.78 6.43
N CYS A 264 -5.89 15.10 6.56
CA CYS A 264 -6.92 15.64 7.44
C CYS A 264 -8.33 15.15 7.06
N PRO A 265 -8.77 15.21 5.78
CA PRO A 265 -10.05 14.64 5.38
C PRO A 265 -10.25 13.18 5.82
N HIS A 266 -9.20 12.35 5.76
CA HIS A 266 -9.27 10.91 6.09
C HIS A 266 -9.58 10.65 7.55
N ILE A 267 -9.04 11.48 8.45
CA ILE A 267 -9.28 11.37 9.90
C ILE A 267 -10.53 12.14 10.37
N GLY A 268 -11.18 12.87 9.47
CA GLY A 268 -12.34 13.71 9.74
C GLY A 268 -13.69 13.00 9.66
N PRO A 269 -14.79 13.76 9.82
CA PRO A 269 -16.14 13.22 9.72
C PRO A 269 -16.50 12.62 8.37
N SER A 270 -16.01 13.21 7.26
CA SER A 270 -16.25 12.69 5.90
C SER A 270 -15.48 11.41 5.60
N GLY A 271 -14.33 11.20 6.26
CA GLY A 271 -13.40 10.13 5.92
C GLY A 271 -12.63 10.35 4.60
N GLY A 272 -12.81 11.52 3.96
CA GLY A 272 -12.29 11.81 2.63
C GLY A 272 -12.74 10.76 1.61
N ASP A 273 -11.79 10.18 0.88
CA ASP A 273 -12.00 9.03 -0.01
C ASP A 273 -11.44 7.72 0.58
N MET A 274 -10.89 7.75 1.79
CA MET A 274 -10.19 6.61 2.38
C MET A 274 -11.04 5.88 3.42
N CYS A 275 -11.49 6.58 4.46
CA CYS A 275 -12.24 6.00 5.58
C CYS A 275 -13.75 6.13 5.37
N ILE A 276 -14.26 5.48 4.32
CA ILE A 276 -15.65 5.54 3.87
C ILE A 276 -16.34 4.16 3.96
N PRO A 277 -17.68 4.10 3.99
CA PRO A 277 -18.39 2.83 3.93
C PRO A 277 -18.07 2.11 2.63
N ARG A 278 -17.88 0.79 2.69
CA ARG A 278 -17.60 -0.05 1.53
C ARG A 278 -18.60 -1.18 1.45
N ASP A 279 -18.99 -1.51 0.22
CA ASP A 279 -19.81 -2.67 -0.08
C ASP A 279 -18.92 -3.87 -0.43
N TYR A 280 -19.20 -5.03 0.15
CA TYR A 280 -18.36 -6.22 -0.04
C TYR A 280 -18.36 -6.71 -1.49
N ASP A 281 -19.53 -6.80 -2.11
CA ASP A 281 -19.65 -7.28 -3.49
C ASP A 281 -18.96 -6.31 -4.44
N GLN A 282 -19.11 -5.00 -4.23
CA GLN A 282 -18.38 -4.00 -4.99
C GLN A 282 -16.87 -4.16 -4.83
N VAL A 283 -16.34 -4.25 -3.60
CA VAL A 283 -14.89 -4.38 -3.36
C VAL A 283 -14.32 -5.63 -4.01
N VAL A 284 -15.04 -6.76 -3.98
CA VAL A 284 -14.56 -8.03 -4.55
C VAL A 284 -14.68 -8.06 -6.07
N LEU A 285 -15.72 -7.47 -6.65
CA LEU A 285 -15.98 -7.50 -8.09
C LEU A 285 -15.33 -6.34 -8.85
N GLU A 286 -14.87 -5.31 -8.17
CA GLU A 286 -14.21 -4.16 -8.79
C GLU A 286 -12.86 -4.58 -9.39
N SER A 287 -12.68 -4.28 -10.68
CA SER A 287 -11.41 -4.47 -11.38
C SER A 287 -10.54 -3.24 -11.14
N HIS A 288 -9.77 -3.28 -10.05
CA HIS A 288 -8.85 -2.19 -9.70
C HIS A 288 -7.62 -2.15 -10.61
N PHE A 289 -7.07 -3.32 -10.92
CA PHE A 289 -5.83 -3.42 -11.68
C PHE A 289 -6.08 -3.29 -13.19
N PRO A 290 -5.39 -2.38 -13.89
CA PRO A 290 -5.45 -2.28 -15.34
C PRO A 290 -5.02 -3.57 -16.06
N ILE A 291 -4.08 -4.31 -15.45
CA ILE A 291 -3.54 -5.57 -15.96
C ILE A 291 -3.75 -6.65 -14.90
N GLY A 292 -4.38 -7.76 -15.29
CA GLY A 292 -4.57 -8.91 -14.41
C GLY A 292 -3.28 -9.70 -14.14
N TRP A 293 -3.28 -10.49 -13.09
CA TRP A 293 -2.15 -11.34 -12.71
C TRP A 293 -2.31 -12.75 -13.30
N LEU A 294 -1.97 -12.96 -14.58
CA LEU A 294 -2.17 -14.26 -15.26
C LEU A 294 -0.85 -14.88 -15.76
N ALA A 295 -0.68 -16.18 -15.52
CA ALA A 295 0.32 -17.02 -16.17
C ALA A 295 -0.34 -17.98 -17.18
N PRO A 296 0.15 -18.10 -18.42
CA PRO A 296 1.31 -17.41 -18.98
C PRO A 296 1.02 -15.92 -19.25
N LYS A 297 2.06 -15.08 -19.18
CA LYS A 297 1.91 -13.63 -19.42
C LYS A 297 1.31 -13.33 -20.79
N TYR A 298 1.65 -14.12 -21.80
CA TYR A 298 1.20 -13.92 -23.17
C TYR A 298 0.22 -15.01 -23.60
N ILE A 299 -0.92 -14.57 -24.15
CA ILE A 299 -1.89 -15.46 -24.80
C ILE A 299 -1.41 -15.74 -26.22
N THR A 300 -1.16 -17.00 -26.53
CA THR A 300 -0.76 -17.49 -27.85
C THR A 300 -1.87 -18.35 -28.44
N ALA A 301 -1.80 -18.66 -29.74
CA ALA A 301 -2.77 -19.54 -30.37
C ALA A 301 -2.79 -20.94 -29.71
N GLU A 302 -1.67 -21.37 -29.13
CA GLU A 302 -1.52 -22.67 -28.47
C GLU A 302 -2.15 -22.72 -27.06
N ASN A 303 -2.27 -21.58 -26.36
CA ASN A 303 -2.81 -21.53 -24.99
C ASN A 303 -4.15 -20.80 -24.87
N ALA A 304 -4.68 -20.25 -25.98
CA ALA A 304 -5.89 -19.44 -25.98
C ALA A 304 -7.11 -20.17 -25.40
N ASP A 305 -7.28 -21.46 -25.71
CA ASP A 305 -8.40 -22.24 -25.20
C ASP A 305 -8.31 -22.43 -23.68
N GLU A 306 -7.10 -22.65 -23.15
CA GLU A 306 -6.85 -22.88 -21.71
C GLU A 306 -7.11 -21.63 -20.87
N VAL A 307 -6.86 -20.43 -21.42
CA VAL A 307 -7.06 -19.16 -20.71
C VAL A 307 -8.40 -18.48 -21.04
N SER A 308 -9.18 -19.04 -21.97
CA SER A 308 -10.41 -18.42 -22.51
C SER A 308 -11.50 -18.13 -21.48
N SER A 309 -11.53 -18.88 -20.38
CA SER A 309 -12.51 -18.72 -19.29
C SER A 309 -11.96 -17.99 -18.06
N ILE A 310 -10.73 -17.48 -18.12
CA ILE A 310 -10.09 -16.77 -17.00
C ILE A 310 -10.37 -15.29 -17.14
N GLU A 311 -10.97 -14.68 -16.11
CA GLU A 311 -11.34 -13.25 -16.11
C GLU A 311 -10.14 -12.30 -15.97
N ALA A 312 -8.99 -12.79 -15.51
CA ALA A 312 -7.75 -12.01 -15.44
C ALA A 312 -7.20 -11.76 -16.86
N THR A 313 -7.21 -10.51 -17.32
CA THR A 313 -6.68 -10.16 -18.65
C THR A 313 -5.27 -9.59 -18.57
N ASN A 314 -4.29 -10.26 -19.20
CA ASN A 314 -2.96 -9.68 -19.48
C ASN A 314 -2.98 -8.72 -20.69
N ASN A 315 -4.12 -8.59 -21.37
CA ASN A 315 -4.24 -7.83 -22.62
C ASN A 315 -4.63 -6.39 -22.34
N VAL A 316 -3.63 -5.50 -22.29
CA VAL A 316 -3.79 -4.15 -22.86
C VAL A 316 -3.48 -4.29 -24.36
N PRO A 317 -4.22 -3.63 -25.27
CA PRO A 317 -4.06 -3.77 -26.72
C PRO A 317 -2.63 -3.76 -27.27
#